data_AF-A0A9R1RTW7-F1
#
_entry.id   AF-A0A9R1RTW7-F1
#
_cell.length_a   1.000
_cell.length_b   1.000
_cell.length_c   1.000
_cell.angle_alpha   90.00
_cell.angle_beta   90.00
_cell.angle_gamma   90.00
#
_symmetry.space_group_name_H-M   'P 1'
#
loop_
_entity.id
_entity.type
_entity.pdbx_description
1 polymer ?
#
loop_
_entity_poly.entity_id
_entity_poly.type
_entity_poly.pdbx_seq_one_letter_code
_entity_poly.pdbx_strand_id
1 'polypeptide(L)'
;MQEMDYREEARNGLKFRELYGKLRDVMVPEMYLEQTRRRVLIMEWVEGERLSEVRDQYLVEVGVYCSLSQLLEYGFYHADPHPGNLLRTVDGKLAYLDFGMMGEFRQELRDGFIEACLHLVNRDFDGLAKDFVTLGLLPATAQKDEVTKALTGVFESAVNKGVQNISFGDLSGNLGQTMYKFKFQIPSYFSLVIRSLAVLEGIAISFNPNYKVLSSSYPWIARKVLTDNSPNLRSTLYTLLYKDGTFQIDRLESLLTESLRARTEQTLVRTQQDESDSSRFAIKQVLSFTLTEQGAFVKDLLLQEIAKGLDALGVATLSSVTSAAASRLPFAPSPSPSLNNEEATNLRNLYRLLLLVAKTPQKENSSRVSKTFNIHERLSMMIYVE
;
A
#
# COMPACT_ATOMS: atom_id res chain seq x y z
N MET A 1 34.78 -8.59 18.85
CA MET A 1 34.93 -8.46 17.40
C MET A 1 34.83 -9.86 16.81
N GLN A 2 33.70 -10.21 16.21
CA GLN A 2 33.65 -11.35 15.29
C GLN A 2 34.55 -10.97 14.09
N GLU A 3 35.51 -11.82 13.74
CA GLU A 3 36.39 -11.57 12.60
C GLU A 3 35.53 -11.58 11.33
N MET A 4 35.43 -10.44 10.64
CA MET A 4 34.62 -10.24 9.44
C MET A 4 35.05 -11.23 8.35
N ASP A 5 34.12 -12.04 7.85
CA ASP A 5 34.36 -12.98 6.76
C ASP A 5 33.61 -12.51 5.52
N TYR A 6 34.33 -11.94 4.55
CA TYR A 6 33.73 -11.41 3.32
C TYR A 6 33.04 -12.47 2.45
N ARG A 7 33.25 -13.77 2.72
CA ARG A 7 32.46 -14.82 2.07
C ARG A 7 31.00 -14.78 2.51
N GLU A 8 30.73 -14.44 3.78
CA GLU A 8 29.36 -14.27 4.26
C GLU A 8 28.72 -13.02 3.67
N GLU A 9 29.47 -11.91 3.58
CA GLU A 9 29.00 -10.70 2.91
C GLU A 9 28.67 -10.93 1.42
N ALA A 10 29.53 -11.65 0.69
CA ALA A 10 29.23 -12.02 -0.70
C ALA A 10 27.96 -12.88 -0.82
N ARG A 11 27.76 -13.85 0.08
CA ARG A 11 26.52 -14.66 0.09
C ARG A 11 25.29 -13.84 0.43
N ASN A 12 25.42 -12.90 1.36
CA ASN A 12 24.38 -11.94 1.70
C ASN A 12 24.01 -11.09 0.48
N GLY A 13 25.00 -10.59 -0.27
CA GLY A 13 24.80 -9.86 -1.51
C GLY A 13 24.09 -10.68 -2.59
N LEU A 14 24.47 -11.95 -2.79
CA LEU A 14 23.77 -12.86 -3.71
C LEU A 14 22.30 -13.05 -3.31
N LYS A 15 22.04 -13.33 -2.02
CA LYS A 15 20.67 -13.49 -1.51
C LYS A 15 19.86 -12.20 -1.65
N PHE A 16 20.48 -11.04 -1.37
CA PHE A 16 19.84 -9.75 -1.54
C PHE A 16 19.49 -9.48 -3.02
N ARG A 17 20.40 -9.81 -3.94
CA ARG A 17 20.18 -9.71 -5.39
C ARG A 17 19.05 -10.61 -5.86
N GLU A 18 18.99 -11.85 -5.38
CA GLU A 18 17.93 -12.81 -5.70
C GLU A 18 16.54 -12.28 -5.31
N LEU A 19 16.42 -11.74 -4.10
CA LEU A 19 15.15 -11.27 -3.54
C LEU A 19 14.74 -9.89 -4.08
N TYR A 20 15.68 -8.95 -4.17
CA TYR A 20 15.37 -7.53 -4.42
C TYR A 20 15.89 -6.99 -5.75
N GLY A 21 16.79 -7.70 -6.45
CA GLY A 21 17.30 -7.27 -7.76
C GLY A 21 16.26 -7.24 -8.87
N LYS A 22 15.06 -7.80 -8.63
CA LYS A 22 13.90 -7.72 -9.53
C LYS A 22 13.02 -6.50 -9.27
N LEU A 23 13.24 -5.79 -8.15
CA LEU A 23 12.51 -4.56 -7.86
C LEU A 23 12.94 -3.50 -8.88
N ARG A 24 11.94 -2.77 -9.39
CA ARG A 24 12.18 -1.70 -10.35
C ARG A 24 13.11 -0.66 -9.72
N ASP A 25 14.12 -0.25 -10.48
CA ASP A 25 15.10 0.78 -10.11
C ASP A 25 15.95 0.45 -8.88
N VAL A 26 15.99 -0.82 -8.45
CA VAL A 26 16.98 -1.34 -7.50
C VAL A 26 18.11 -2.02 -8.29
N MET A 27 19.35 -1.76 -7.91
CA MET A 27 20.54 -2.41 -8.42
C MET A 27 21.30 -3.05 -7.27
N VAL A 28 21.76 -4.28 -7.50
CA VAL A 28 22.60 -5.02 -6.55
C VAL A 28 23.74 -5.60 -7.38
N PRO A 29 25.01 -5.34 -7.07
CA PRO A 29 26.13 -5.87 -7.86
C PRO A 29 26.16 -7.40 -7.83
N GLU A 30 26.61 -8.00 -8.93
CA GLU A 30 26.97 -9.42 -8.94
C GLU A 30 28.12 -9.69 -7.97
N MET A 31 28.06 -10.79 -7.21
CA MET A 31 29.10 -11.16 -6.25
C MET A 31 29.93 -12.32 -6.82
N TYR A 32 31.23 -12.10 -6.99
CA TYR A 32 32.16 -13.10 -7.53
C TYR A 32 32.67 -14.02 -6.40
N LEU A 33 31.82 -14.97 -6.00
CA LEU A 33 32.05 -15.80 -4.81
C LEU A 33 33.30 -16.70 -4.93
N GLU A 34 33.61 -17.19 -6.13
CA GLU A 34 34.78 -18.06 -6.37
C GLU A 34 36.11 -17.33 -6.19
N GLN A 35 36.12 -16.01 -6.39
CA GLN A 35 37.28 -15.13 -6.27
C GLN A 35 37.31 -14.39 -4.92
N THR A 36 36.18 -14.33 -4.21
CA THR A 36 36.08 -13.79 -2.85
C THR A 36 36.79 -14.70 -1.84
N ARG A 37 37.49 -14.10 -0.88
CA ARG A 37 38.19 -14.77 0.23
C ARG A 37 37.82 -14.09 1.54
N ARG A 38 38.21 -14.68 2.67
CA ARG A 38 37.87 -14.17 4.01
C ARG A 38 38.17 -12.68 4.22
N ARG A 39 39.23 -12.15 3.57
CA ARG A 39 39.70 -10.76 3.71
C ARG A 39 39.70 -9.96 2.40
N VAL A 40 39.12 -10.51 1.33
CA VAL A 40 38.99 -9.82 0.04
C VAL A 40 37.61 -10.13 -0.54
N LEU A 41 36.75 -9.12 -0.67
CA LEU A 41 35.47 -9.19 -1.39
C LEU A 41 35.67 -8.81 -2.86
N ILE A 42 35.13 -9.59 -3.79
CA ILE A 42 35.12 -9.26 -5.22
C ILE A 42 33.68 -9.22 -5.72
N MET A 43 33.28 -8.09 -6.30
CA MET A 43 31.94 -7.85 -6.82
C MET A 43 31.97 -7.00 -8.10
N GLU A 44 30.85 -6.93 -8.80
CA GLU A 44 30.64 -6.08 -9.97
C GLU A 44 30.94 -4.62 -9.63
N TRP A 45 31.69 -3.96 -10.52
CA TRP A 45 31.96 -2.53 -10.38
C TRP A 45 30.70 -1.73 -10.70
N VAL A 46 30.30 -0.84 -9.78
CA VAL A 46 29.14 0.02 -9.94
C VAL A 46 29.60 1.47 -9.99
N GLU A 47 29.28 2.14 -11.09
CA GLU A 47 29.55 3.56 -11.27
C GLU A 47 28.31 4.40 -10.93
N GLY A 48 28.50 5.43 -10.11
CA GLY A 48 27.40 6.28 -9.66
C GLY A 48 27.84 7.37 -8.67
N GLU A 49 26.88 8.19 -8.29
CA GLU A 49 27.02 9.27 -7.31
C GLU A 49 26.41 8.83 -5.97
N ARG A 50 26.94 9.29 -4.83
CA ARG A 50 26.35 8.95 -3.53
C ARG A 50 24.94 9.49 -3.43
N LEU A 51 23.99 8.66 -2.96
CA LEU A 51 22.59 9.06 -2.82
C LEU A 51 22.45 10.31 -1.93
N SER A 52 23.27 10.44 -0.89
CA SER A 52 23.29 11.61 0.01
C SER A 52 23.78 12.91 -0.64
N GLU A 53 24.49 12.82 -1.76
CA GLU A 53 25.05 13.98 -2.47
C GLU A 53 24.14 14.42 -3.63
N VAL A 54 23.24 13.53 -4.09
CA VAL A 54 22.27 13.82 -5.13
C VAL A 54 20.90 14.16 -4.53
N ARG A 55 20.22 15.16 -5.10
CA ARG A 55 18.86 15.56 -4.68
C ARG A 55 17.81 14.71 -5.39
N ASP A 56 17.90 13.39 -5.25
CA ASP A 56 17.03 12.44 -5.94
C ASP A 56 16.03 11.82 -4.95
N GLN A 57 14.91 12.51 -4.73
CA GLN A 57 13.85 12.04 -3.84
C GLN A 57 13.27 10.69 -4.28
N TYR A 58 13.14 10.48 -5.58
CA TYR A 58 12.59 9.26 -6.13
C TYR A 58 13.40 8.03 -5.69
N LEU A 59 14.73 8.10 -5.76
CA LEU A 59 15.58 7.00 -5.30
C LEU A 59 15.53 6.79 -3.78
N VAL A 60 15.27 7.83 -3.00
CA VAL A 60 14.96 7.65 -1.56
C VAL A 60 13.67 6.83 -1.41
N GLU A 61 12.63 7.14 -2.19
CA GLU A 61 11.37 6.40 -2.17
C GLU A 61 11.52 4.95 -2.65
N VAL A 62 12.39 4.69 -3.64
CA VAL A 62 12.79 3.33 -4.03
C VAL A 62 13.46 2.61 -2.86
N GLY A 63 14.34 3.30 -2.12
CA GLY A 63 14.96 2.78 -0.90
C GLY A 63 13.95 2.43 0.18
N VAL A 64 12.97 3.31 0.42
CA VAL A 64 11.86 3.07 1.37
C VAL A 64 11.04 1.86 0.94
N TYR A 65 10.71 1.77 -0.35
CA TYR A 65 10.00 0.63 -0.92
C TYR A 65 10.78 -0.68 -0.71
N CYS A 66 12.09 -0.66 -0.96
CA CYS A 66 12.97 -1.82 -0.74
C CYS A 66 13.01 -2.22 0.74
N SER A 67 13.19 -1.25 1.66
CA SER A 67 13.20 -1.50 3.12
C SER A 67 11.88 -2.10 3.63
N LEU A 68 10.74 -1.64 3.12
CA LEU A 68 9.43 -2.22 3.47
C LEU A 68 9.27 -3.64 2.93
N SER A 69 9.74 -3.90 1.71
CA SER A 69 9.75 -5.25 1.12
C SER A 69 10.62 -6.22 1.93
N GLN A 70 11.76 -5.72 2.43
CA GLN A 70 12.63 -6.48 3.32
C GLN A 70 11.94 -6.85 4.64
N LEU A 71 11.23 -5.90 5.25
CA LEU A 71 10.53 -6.13 6.52
C LEU A 71 9.33 -7.07 6.35
N LEU A 72 8.46 -6.79 5.38
CA LEU A 72 7.10 -7.34 5.37
C LEU A 72 6.89 -8.45 4.34
N GLU A 73 7.76 -8.58 3.33
CA GLU A 73 7.58 -9.57 2.27
C GLU A 73 8.54 -10.76 2.40
N TYR A 74 9.85 -10.50 2.38
CA TYR A 74 10.84 -11.59 2.33
C TYR A 74 11.52 -11.84 3.67
N GLY A 75 11.55 -10.84 4.55
CA GLY A 75 12.17 -10.94 5.87
C GLY A 75 13.69 -10.88 5.89
N PHE A 76 14.37 -10.77 4.74
CA PHE A 76 15.83 -10.64 4.69
C PHE A 76 16.23 -9.18 4.60
N TYR A 77 16.68 -8.58 5.70
CA TYR A 77 16.80 -7.13 5.81
C TYR A 77 18.25 -6.64 5.95
N HIS A 78 18.49 -5.45 5.44
CA HIS A 78 19.72 -4.72 5.58
C HIS A 78 19.68 -3.86 6.85
N ALA A 79 20.54 -4.22 7.79
CA ALA A 79 20.51 -3.70 9.14
C ALA A 79 21.20 -2.33 9.31
N ASP A 80 21.96 -1.89 8.31
CA ASP A 80 22.68 -0.62 8.32
C ASP A 80 22.92 -0.08 6.91
N PRO A 81 21.88 0.40 6.20
CA PRO A 81 22.04 0.99 4.87
C PRO A 81 22.64 2.40 4.99
N HIS A 82 23.91 2.46 5.39
CA HIS A 82 24.64 3.71 5.56
C HIS A 82 24.62 4.50 4.25
N PRO A 83 24.42 5.85 4.27
CA PRO A 83 24.28 6.64 3.05
C PRO A 83 25.45 6.49 2.07
N GLY A 84 26.66 6.21 2.58
CA GLY A 84 27.86 5.97 1.78
C GLY A 84 27.82 4.69 0.93
N ASN A 85 26.94 3.73 1.27
CA ASN A 85 26.79 2.45 0.59
C ASN A 85 25.61 2.44 -0.40
N LEU A 86 24.95 3.60 -0.57
CA LEU A 86 23.85 3.80 -1.50
C LEU A 86 24.30 4.73 -2.62
N LEU A 87 24.27 4.25 -3.86
CA LEU A 87 24.59 5.05 -5.04
C LEU A 87 23.37 5.25 -5.93
N ARG A 88 23.30 6.41 -6.56
CA ARG A 88 22.55 6.64 -7.79
C ARG A 88 23.45 6.23 -8.96
N THR A 89 23.11 5.16 -9.64
CA THR A 89 23.83 4.72 -10.83
C THR A 89 23.63 5.67 -12.01
N VAL A 90 24.51 5.60 -13.01
CA VAL A 90 24.41 6.41 -14.24
C VAL A 90 23.09 6.20 -15.01
N ASP A 91 22.48 5.01 -14.91
CA ASP A 91 21.18 4.68 -15.49
C ASP A 91 19.99 5.03 -14.58
N GLY A 92 20.24 5.69 -13.44
CA GLY A 92 19.20 6.22 -12.56
C GLY A 92 18.55 5.20 -11.64
N LYS A 93 19.31 4.19 -11.18
CA LYS A 93 18.87 3.18 -10.19
C LYS A 93 19.54 3.42 -8.84
N LEU A 94 18.91 2.89 -7.79
CA LEU A 94 19.47 2.82 -6.45
C LEU A 94 20.32 1.55 -6.31
N ALA A 95 21.63 1.70 -6.24
CA ALA A 95 22.57 0.62 -5.99
C ALA A 95 22.91 0.48 -4.50
N TYR A 96 22.89 -0.77 -4.02
CA TYR A 96 23.39 -1.15 -2.69
C TYR A 96 24.78 -1.78 -2.80
N LEU A 97 25.72 -1.36 -1.97
CA LEU A 97 27.13 -1.80 -2.07
C LEU A 97 27.66 -2.60 -0.88
N ASP A 98 26.98 -2.55 0.27
CA ASP A 98 27.43 -3.19 1.52
C ASP A 98 26.38 -4.20 1.97
N PHE A 99 26.82 -5.41 2.25
CA PHE A 99 25.96 -6.50 2.72
C PHE A 99 26.56 -7.17 3.97
N GLY A 100 27.46 -6.48 4.67
CA GLY A 100 28.13 -6.95 5.87
C GLY A 100 27.17 -7.05 7.07
N MET A 101 26.10 -6.26 7.07
CA MET A 101 25.08 -6.24 8.11
C MET A 101 23.70 -6.58 7.55
N MET A 102 23.42 -7.89 7.47
CA MET A 102 22.12 -8.45 7.09
C MET A 102 21.51 -9.25 8.24
N GLY A 103 20.19 -9.35 8.27
CA GLY A 103 19.46 -10.18 9.23
C GLY A 103 18.22 -10.80 8.62
N GLU A 104 17.58 -11.68 9.39
CA GLU A 104 16.37 -12.39 8.98
C GLU A 104 15.26 -12.25 10.01
N PHE A 105 14.06 -11.93 9.53
CA PHE A 105 12.81 -12.08 10.24
C PHE A 105 12.24 -13.47 9.98
N ARG A 106 11.72 -14.10 11.03
CA ARG A 106 10.87 -15.29 10.85
C ARG A 106 9.50 -14.87 10.33
N GLN A 107 8.80 -15.78 9.67
CA GLN A 107 7.47 -15.52 9.11
C GLN A 107 6.49 -15.06 10.19
N GLU A 108 6.54 -15.65 11.39
CA GLU A 108 5.60 -15.35 12.47
C GLU A 108 5.73 -13.89 12.95
N LEU A 109 6.95 -13.34 12.90
CA LEU A 109 7.16 -11.93 13.22
C LEU A 109 6.55 -11.05 12.15
N ARG A 110 6.73 -11.37 10.86
CA ARG A 110 6.12 -10.62 9.75
C ARG A 110 4.61 -10.63 9.83
N ASP A 111 4.03 -11.78 10.15
CA ASP A 111 2.58 -11.93 10.32
C ASP A 111 2.08 -11.07 11.50
N GLY A 112 2.78 -11.10 12.64
CA GLY A 112 2.45 -10.25 13.79
C GLY A 112 2.59 -8.74 13.51
N PHE A 113 3.55 -8.34 12.67
CA PHE A 113 3.66 -6.95 12.20
C PHE A 113 2.47 -6.54 11.36
N ILE A 114 2.06 -7.41 10.44
CA ILE A 114 0.88 -7.20 9.61
C ILE A 114 -0.33 -7.05 10.53
N GLU A 115 -0.56 -7.98 11.46
CA GLU A 115 -1.64 -7.94 12.45
C GLU A 115 -1.68 -6.62 13.24
N ALA A 116 -0.52 -6.16 13.73
CA ALA A 116 -0.40 -4.86 14.40
C ALA A 116 -0.81 -3.69 13.50
N CYS A 117 -0.42 -3.70 12.23
CA CYS A 117 -0.89 -2.70 11.28
C CYS A 117 -2.42 -2.77 11.10
N LEU A 118 -3.03 -3.94 11.14
CA LEU A 118 -4.49 -4.10 10.97
C LEU A 118 -5.24 -3.52 12.16
N HIS A 119 -4.83 -3.88 13.37
CA HIS A 119 -5.43 -3.37 14.59
C HIS A 119 -5.28 -1.84 14.67
N LEU A 120 -4.13 -1.29 14.28
CA LEU A 120 -3.93 0.15 14.19
C LEU A 120 -4.90 0.82 13.20
N VAL A 121 -5.03 0.26 12.00
CA VAL A 121 -5.93 0.78 10.94
C VAL A 121 -7.39 0.72 11.39
N ASN A 122 -7.79 -0.36 12.05
CA ASN A 122 -9.15 -0.56 12.56
C ASN A 122 -9.44 0.22 13.84
N ARG A 123 -8.45 0.99 14.36
CA ARG A 123 -8.50 1.64 15.68
C ARG A 123 -8.79 0.65 16.82
N ASP A 124 -8.43 -0.61 16.63
CA ASP A 124 -8.50 -1.66 17.64
C ASP A 124 -7.23 -1.61 18.50
N PHE A 125 -7.18 -0.65 19.42
CA PHE A 125 -6.02 -0.48 20.29
C PHE A 125 -5.85 -1.61 21.31
N ASP A 126 -6.93 -2.34 21.61
CA ASP A 126 -6.91 -3.53 22.45
C ASP A 126 -6.19 -4.69 21.78
N GLY A 127 -6.45 -4.90 20.48
CA GLY A 127 -5.73 -5.83 19.61
C GLY A 127 -4.27 -5.41 19.47
N LEU A 128 -4.02 -4.13 19.17
CA LEU A 128 -2.66 -3.59 19.00
C LEU A 128 -1.79 -3.79 20.26
N ALA A 129 -2.35 -3.59 21.44
CA ALA A 129 -1.64 -3.83 22.69
C ALA A 129 -1.27 -5.31 22.88
N LYS A 130 -2.11 -6.25 22.43
CA LYS A 130 -1.80 -7.70 22.45
C LYS A 130 -0.68 -8.01 21.47
N ASP A 131 -0.72 -7.46 20.26
CA ASP A 131 0.32 -7.71 19.26
C ASP A 131 1.68 -7.22 19.75
N PHE A 132 1.73 -6.08 20.44
CA PHE A 132 2.97 -5.58 21.01
C PHE A 132 3.55 -6.53 22.07
N VAL A 133 2.71 -7.27 22.81
CA VAL A 133 3.18 -8.34 23.69
C VAL A 133 3.68 -9.54 22.88
N THR A 134 2.91 -9.97 21.86
CA THR A 134 3.26 -11.10 20.98
C THR A 134 4.59 -10.87 20.23
N LEU A 135 4.81 -9.64 19.77
CA LEU A 135 6.02 -9.21 19.06
C LEU A 135 7.22 -9.00 19.98
N GLY A 136 7.03 -9.14 21.30
CA GLY A 136 8.05 -8.92 22.32
C GLY A 136 8.38 -7.45 22.58
N LEU A 137 7.58 -6.51 22.05
CA LEU A 137 7.72 -5.07 22.28
C LEU A 137 7.32 -4.68 23.70
N LEU A 138 6.37 -5.42 24.28
CA LEU A 138 5.89 -5.24 25.64
C LEU A 138 6.08 -6.51 26.47
N PRO A 139 6.48 -6.39 27.74
CA PRO A 139 6.49 -7.54 28.63
C PRO A 139 5.05 -8.03 28.89
N ALA A 140 4.86 -9.34 29.03
CA ALA A 140 3.56 -9.93 29.34
C ALA A 140 2.95 -9.43 30.66
N THR A 141 3.77 -8.84 31.54
CA THR A 141 3.35 -8.23 32.80
C THR A 141 2.85 -6.79 32.65
N ALA A 142 2.87 -6.21 31.45
CA ALA A 142 2.39 -4.86 31.23
C ALA A 142 0.88 -4.75 31.49
N GLN A 143 0.46 -3.70 32.20
CA GLN A 143 -0.97 -3.47 32.47
C GLN A 143 -1.70 -3.11 31.18
N LYS A 144 -2.44 -4.08 30.63
CA LYS A 144 -3.07 -3.98 29.30
C LYS A 144 -3.93 -2.74 29.15
N ASP A 145 -4.76 -2.40 30.14
CA ASP A 145 -5.68 -1.25 30.06
C ASP A 145 -4.93 0.08 30.02
N GLU A 146 -3.84 0.21 30.79
CA GLU A 146 -3.03 1.42 30.79
C GLU A 146 -2.22 1.58 29.51
N VAL A 147 -1.65 0.47 29.01
CA VAL A 147 -0.97 0.42 27.71
C VAL A 147 -1.92 0.83 26.62
N THR A 148 -3.11 0.22 26.58
CA THR A 148 -4.13 0.48 25.55
C THR A 148 -4.49 1.96 25.55
N LYS A 149 -4.81 2.56 26.70
CA LYS A 149 -5.10 4.00 26.82
C LYS A 149 -3.96 4.88 26.30
N ALA A 150 -2.71 4.53 26.61
CA ALA A 150 -1.56 5.30 26.15
C ALA A 150 -1.33 5.16 24.64
N LEU A 151 -1.48 3.96 24.09
CA LEU A 151 -1.40 3.69 22.65
C LEU A 151 -2.53 4.41 21.91
N THR A 152 -3.76 4.37 22.42
CA THR A 152 -4.89 5.15 21.89
C THR A 152 -4.54 6.62 21.79
N GLY A 153 -4.04 7.25 22.86
CA GLY A 153 -3.69 8.67 22.82
C GLY A 153 -2.64 9.03 21.76
N VAL A 154 -1.59 8.21 21.62
CA VAL A 154 -0.52 8.44 20.65
C VAL A 154 -1.02 8.24 19.22
N PHE A 155 -1.64 7.09 18.95
CA PHE A 155 -2.01 6.69 17.59
C PHE A 155 -3.30 7.36 17.11
N GLU A 156 -4.26 7.67 17.97
CA GLU A 156 -5.43 8.44 17.59
C GLU A 156 -5.07 9.87 17.21
N SER A 157 -4.17 10.51 17.96
CA SER A 157 -3.59 11.80 17.59
C SER A 157 -2.89 11.73 16.24
N ALA A 158 -2.13 10.66 16.00
CA ALA A 158 -1.44 10.44 14.73
C ALA A 158 -2.43 10.26 13.56
N VAL A 159 -3.44 9.40 13.72
CA VAL A 159 -4.47 9.15 12.72
C VAL A 159 -5.27 10.42 12.44
N ASN A 160 -5.64 11.20 13.46
CA ASN A 160 -6.42 12.43 13.30
C ASN A 160 -5.64 13.56 12.63
N LYS A 161 -4.32 13.67 12.87
CA LYS A 161 -3.43 14.58 12.12
C LYS A 161 -3.22 14.14 10.67
N GLY A 162 -3.57 12.89 10.34
CA GLY A 162 -3.19 12.20 9.13
C GLY A 162 -1.76 11.68 9.27
N VAL A 163 -1.57 10.36 9.17
CA VAL A 163 -0.24 9.72 9.29
C VAL A 163 0.76 10.28 8.27
N GLN A 164 0.26 10.71 7.11
CA GLN A 164 1.05 11.40 6.07
C GLN A 164 1.61 12.76 6.52
N ASN A 165 1.16 13.29 7.66
CA ASN A 165 1.64 14.55 8.20
C ASN A 165 2.66 14.39 9.32
N ILE A 166 3.03 13.16 9.67
CA ILE A 166 3.90 12.87 10.80
C ILE A 166 5.29 12.51 10.30
N SER A 167 6.32 13.18 10.82
CA SER A 167 7.70 12.76 10.60
C SER A 167 8.00 11.50 11.41
N PHE A 168 8.93 10.67 10.94
CA PHE A 168 9.31 9.49 11.70
C PHE A 168 9.88 9.85 13.08
N GLY A 169 10.66 10.94 13.13
CA GLY A 169 11.19 11.51 14.38
C GLY A 169 10.10 11.86 15.40
N ASP A 170 9.03 12.55 14.96
CA ASP A 170 7.92 12.91 15.85
C ASP A 170 7.16 11.70 16.36
N LEU A 171 6.92 10.70 15.50
CA LEU A 171 6.27 9.45 15.91
C LEU A 171 7.11 8.72 16.96
N SER A 172 8.42 8.59 16.71
CA SER A 172 9.36 7.97 17.65
C SER A 172 9.46 8.73 18.97
N GLY A 173 9.45 10.06 18.93
CA GLY A 173 9.49 10.92 20.12
C GLY A 173 8.22 10.79 20.96
N ASN A 174 7.04 10.85 20.32
CA ASN A 174 5.74 10.69 20.99
C ASN A 174 5.61 9.29 21.62
N LEU A 175 6.11 8.27 20.93
CA LEU A 175 6.13 6.90 21.46
C LEU A 175 7.16 6.76 22.59
N GLY A 176 8.23 7.55 22.61
CA GLY A 176 9.32 7.49 23.60
C GLY A 176 8.88 7.54 25.06
N GLN A 177 7.95 8.43 25.40
CA GLN A 177 7.42 8.53 26.77
C GLN A 177 6.62 7.28 27.16
N THR A 178 5.80 6.78 26.24
CA THR A 178 5.02 5.53 26.41
C THR A 178 5.96 4.33 26.51
N MET A 179 7.01 4.27 25.69
CA MET A 179 8.03 3.22 25.70
C MET A 179 8.74 3.15 27.04
N TYR A 180 9.14 4.30 27.59
CA TYR A 180 9.78 4.37 28.89
C TYR A 180 8.81 3.94 30.02
N LYS A 181 7.58 4.48 30.02
CA LYS A 181 6.58 4.20 31.05
C LYS A 181 6.24 2.71 31.15
N PHE A 182 6.03 2.05 30.02
CA PHE A 182 5.60 0.65 29.97
C PHE A 182 6.75 -0.34 29.77
N LYS A 183 8.00 0.12 29.88
CA LYS A 183 9.22 -0.69 29.73
C LYS A 183 9.21 -1.49 28.42
N PHE A 184 8.94 -0.79 27.31
CA PHE A 184 9.05 -1.39 26.00
C PHE A 184 10.44 -1.99 25.82
N GLN A 185 10.49 -3.21 25.32
CA GLN A 185 11.72 -3.87 24.92
C GLN A 185 11.72 -3.84 23.40
N ILE A 186 12.50 -2.96 22.79
CA ILE A 186 12.62 -2.95 21.33
C ILE A 186 13.59 -4.06 20.96
N PRO A 187 13.14 -5.17 20.33
CA PRO A 187 14.06 -6.17 19.85
C PRO A 187 15.05 -5.56 18.86
N SER A 188 16.29 -6.04 18.85
CA SER A 188 17.37 -5.49 18.02
C SER A 188 16.96 -5.34 16.55
N TYR A 189 16.22 -6.31 16.01
CA TYR A 189 15.72 -6.30 14.63
C TYR A 189 14.78 -5.13 14.30
N PHE A 190 13.92 -4.70 15.24
CA PHE A 190 13.07 -3.51 15.05
C PHE A 190 13.93 -2.25 14.97
N SER A 191 14.94 -2.14 15.85
CA SER A 191 15.81 -0.97 15.89
C SER A 191 16.56 -0.74 14.57
N LEU A 192 16.86 -1.81 13.84
CA LEU A 192 17.62 -1.77 12.59
C LEU A 192 16.75 -1.28 11.42
N VAL A 193 15.49 -1.69 11.36
CA VAL A 193 14.53 -1.19 10.37
C VAL A 193 14.16 0.26 10.65
N ILE A 194 13.92 0.60 11.91
CA ILE A 194 13.72 1.97 12.37
C ILE A 194 14.90 2.86 11.93
N ARG A 195 16.14 2.38 12.11
CA ARG A 195 17.35 3.08 11.65
C ARG A 195 17.38 3.23 10.14
N SER A 196 17.10 2.18 9.38
CA SER A 196 17.07 2.24 7.90
C SER A 196 16.11 3.33 7.41
N LEU A 197 14.88 3.36 7.92
CA LEU A 197 13.89 4.37 7.54
C LEU A 197 14.29 5.78 7.98
N ALA A 198 14.86 5.93 9.18
CA ALA A 198 15.35 7.22 9.67
C ALA A 198 16.53 7.76 8.84
N VAL A 199 17.44 6.89 8.38
CA VAL A 199 18.54 7.27 7.49
C VAL A 199 18.01 7.76 6.15
N LEU A 200 17.06 7.04 5.55
CA LEU A 200 16.42 7.45 4.30
C LEU A 200 15.65 8.78 4.45
N GLU A 201 14.91 8.95 5.55
CA GLU A 201 14.25 10.22 5.86
C GLU A 201 15.26 11.35 6.02
N GLY A 202 16.37 11.12 6.73
CA GLY A 202 17.44 12.10 6.90
C GLY A 202 18.09 12.52 5.59
N ILE A 203 18.34 11.58 4.67
CA ILE A 203 18.82 11.88 3.31
C ILE A 203 17.83 12.79 2.61
N ALA A 204 16.53 12.46 2.59
CA ALA A 204 15.54 13.28 1.90
C ALA A 204 15.33 14.66 2.54
N ILE A 205 15.31 14.76 3.88
CA ILE A 205 15.15 16.03 4.60
C ILE A 205 16.29 17.00 4.29
N SER A 206 17.49 16.49 4.00
CA SER A 206 18.65 17.34 3.66
C SER A 206 18.41 18.24 2.44
N PHE A 207 17.47 17.88 1.56
CA PHE A 207 17.11 18.67 0.38
C PHE A 207 15.61 18.96 0.21
N ASN A 208 14.73 18.21 0.86
CA ASN A 208 13.29 18.48 0.96
C ASN A 208 12.86 18.49 2.44
N PRO A 209 12.85 19.65 3.12
CA PRO A 209 12.51 19.76 4.54
C PRO A 209 11.09 19.28 4.91
N ASN A 210 10.19 19.17 3.93
CA ASN A 210 8.82 18.72 4.13
C ASN A 210 8.65 17.22 3.89
N TYR A 211 9.72 16.49 3.54
CA TYR A 211 9.66 15.06 3.30
C TYR A 211 9.28 14.30 4.57
N LYS A 212 8.41 13.30 4.39
CA LYS A 212 7.91 12.44 5.49
C LYS A 212 7.94 11.00 5.00
N VAL A 213 8.81 10.18 5.58
CA VAL A 213 9.02 8.80 5.13
C VAL A 213 7.76 7.93 5.28
N LEU A 214 6.93 8.24 6.29
CA LEU A 214 5.64 7.58 6.51
C LEU A 214 4.65 7.87 5.37
N SER A 215 4.72 9.03 4.72
CA SER A 215 3.91 9.31 3.53
C SER A 215 4.36 8.48 2.35
N SER A 216 5.67 8.34 2.17
CA SER A 216 6.28 7.57 1.07
C SER A 216 6.06 6.06 1.21
N SER A 217 5.73 5.56 2.40
CA SER A 217 5.39 4.15 2.63
C SER A 217 3.96 3.79 2.20
N TYR A 218 3.02 4.76 2.19
CA TYR A 218 1.61 4.53 1.86
C TYR A 218 1.40 3.82 0.52
N PRO A 219 2.06 4.23 -0.58
CA PRO A 219 1.94 3.53 -1.85
C PRO A 219 2.36 2.06 -1.80
N TRP A 220 3.41 1.72 -1.05
CA TRP A 220 3.85 0.32 -0.86
C TRP A 220 2.77 -0.47 -0.14
N ILE A 221 2.26 0.08 0.98
CA ILE A 221 1.22 -0.56 1.80
C ILE A 221 -0.06 -0.77 0.99
N ALA A 222 -0.51 0.26 0.27
CA ALA A 222 -1.70 0.19 -0.56
C ALA A 222 -1.58 -0.89 -1.64
N ARG A 223 -0.42 -0.99 -2.31
CA ARG A 223 -0.16 -2.10 -3.25
C ARG A 223 -0.22 -3.44 -2.53
N LYS A 224 0.54 -3.63 -1.45
CA LYS A 224 0.60 -4.90 -0.75
C LYS A 224 -0.79 -5.38 -0.32
N VAL A 225 -1.59 -4.51 0.29
CA VAL A 225 -2.96 -4.86 0.74
C VAL A 225 -3.87 -5.22 -0.43
N LEU A 226 -3.72 -4.60 -1.60
CA LEU A 226 -4.52 -4.89 -2.79
C LEU A 226 -4.11 -6.19 -3.52
N THR A 227 -2.90 -6.70 -3.27
CA THR A 227 -2.29 -7.75 -4.12
C THR A 227 -1.91 -9.00 -3.34
N ASP A 228 -1.87 -8.93 -2.02
CA ASP A 228 -1.56 -10.06 -1.16
C ASP A 228 -2.81 -10.91 -0.90
N ASN A 229 -2.64 -12.23 -0.91
CA ASN A 229 -3.72 -13.20 -0.76
C ASN A 229 -3.80 -13.82 0.64
N SER A 230 -2.96 -13.38 1.58
CA SER A 230 -3.02 -13.86 2.96
C SER A 230 -4.38 -13.58 3.60
N PRO A 231 -4.93 -14.53 4.39
CA PRO A 231 -6.23 -14.35 5.06
C PRO A 231 -6.30 -13.06 5.90
N ASN A 232 -5.20 -12.74 6.59
CA ASN A 232 -5.11 -11.55 7.44
C ASN A 232 -5.24 -10.25 6.64
N LEU A 233 -4.44 -10.06 5.57
CA LEU A 233 -4.52 -8.85 4.74
C LEU A 233 -5.85 -8.73 3.98
N ARG A 234 -6.45 -9.86 3.59
CA ARG A 234 -7.80 -9.88 3.00
C ARG A 234 -8.84 -9.37 4.00
N SER A 235 -8.77 -9.82 5.25
CA SER A 235 -9.66 -9.32 6.30
C SER A 235 -9.47 -7.81 6.49
N THR A 236 -8.24 -7.31 6.48
CA THR A 236 -7.97 -5.87 6.56
C THR A 236 -8.58 -5.10 5.43
N LEU A 237 -8.34 -5.56 4.20
CA LEU A 237 -8.84 -4.89 3.03
C LEU A 237 -10.36 -4.87 3.07
N TYR A 238 -10.99 -5.97 3.51
CA TYR A 238 -12.42 -6.02 3.73
C TYR A 238 -12.87 -4.97 4.76
N THR A 239 -12.26 -4.89 5.95
CA THR A 239 -12.63 -3.90 6.97
C THR A 239 -12.35 -2.45 6.53
N LEU A 240 -11.34 -2.24 5.70
CA LEU A 240 -11.05 -0.93 5.09
C LEU A 240 -12.10 -0.51 4.07
N LEU A 241 -12.58 -1.47 3.27
CA LEU A 241 -13.52 -1.25 2.19
C LEU A 241 -14.97 -1.34 2.62
N TYR A 242 -15.29 -1.91 3.78
CA TYR A 242 -16.65 -2.04 4.29
C TYR A 242 -16.77 -1.36 5.64
N LYS A 243 -17.76 -0.48 5.76
CA LYS A 243 -18.15 0.12 7.04
C LYS A 243 -19.63 -0.17 7.27
N ASP A 244 -19.95 -0.80 8.40
CA ASP A 244 -21.32 -1.18 8.78
C ASP A 244 -22.04 -1.96 7.65
N GLY A 245 -21.32 -2.88 7.00
CA GLY A 245 -21.82 -3.67 5.86
C GLY A 245 -21.90 -2.92 4.52
N THR A 246 -21.64 -1.62 4.51
CA THR A 246 -21.70 -0.78 3.30
C THR A 246 -20.34 -0.69 2.63
N PHE A 247 -20.29 -0.97 1.33
CA PHE A 247 -19.07 -0.85 0.53
C PHE A 247 -18.71 0.62 0.29
N GLN A 248 -17.50 0.99 0.73
CA GLN A 248 -16.91 2.32 0.61
C GLN A 248 -16.05 2.41 -0.65
N ILE A 249 -16.69 2.68 -1.78
CA ILE A 249 -15.99 2.80 -3.05
C ILE A 249 -14.93 3.92 -3.06
N ASP A 250 -15.15 5.03 -2.34
CA ASP A 250 -14.15 6.10 -2.19
C ASP A 250 -12.83 5.60 -1.58
N ARG A 251 -12.92 4.64 -0.66
CA ARG A 251 -11.74 4.02 -0.04
C ARG A 251 -11.00 3.13 -1.03
N LEU A 252 -11.72 2.35 -1.84
CA LEU A 252 -11.11 1.58 -2.91
C LEU A 252 -10.40 2.50 -3.91
N GLU A 253 -11.08 3.54 -4.39
CA GLU A 253 -10.50 4.51 -5.33
C GLU A 253 -9.24 5.19 -4.75
N SER A 254 -9.29 5.57 -3.47
CA SER A 254 -8.13 6.15 -2.78
C SER A 254 -6.96 5.16 -2.70
N LEU A 255 -7.21 3.92 -2.29
CA LEU A 255 -6.18 2.88 -2.21
C LEU A 255 -5.57 2.58 -3.57
N LEU A 256 -6.39 2.44 -4.61
CA LEU A 256 -5.93 2.26 -5.99
C LEU A 256 -5.03 3.43 -6.42
N THR A 257 -5.45 4.67 -6.15
CA THR A 257 -4.69 5.88 -6.49
C THR A 257 -3.36 5.97 -5.74
N GLU A 258 -3.34 5.72 -4.43
CA GLU A 258 -2.10 5.72 -3.64
C GLU A 258 -1.15 4.59 -4.10
N SER A 259 -1.69 3.41 -4.43
CA SER A 259 -0.92 2.28 -4.95
C SER A 259 -0.21 2.58 -6.28
N LEU A 260 -0.55 3.69 -6.93
CA LEU A 260 0.05 4.11 -8.20
C LEU A 260 1.11 5.18 -8.06
N ARG A 261 1.06 5.99 -7.00
CA ARG A 261 1.98 7.12 -6.84
C ARG A 261 3.44 6.67 -6.92
N ALA A 262 3.82 5.58 -6.25
CA ALA A 262 5.23 5.13 -6.29
C ALA A 262 5.74 4.64 -7.66
N ARG A 263 4.87 4.39 -8.64
CA ARG A 263 5.31 4.02 -10.01
C ARG A 263 5.42 5.23 -10.94
N THR A 264 4.75 6.33 -10.60
CA THR A 264 4.41 7.40 -11.54
C THR A 264 5.35 8.61 -11.45
N GLU A 265 6.16 8.73 -10.41
CA GLU A 265 7.07 9.88 -10.29
C GLU A 265 8.12 9.96 -11.42
N GLN A 266 8.59 8.83 -11.97
CA GLN A 266 9.41 8.85 -13.19
C GLN A 266 8.62 9.24 -14.47
N THR A 267 7.32 8.95 -14.54
CA THR A 267 6.50 9.25 -15.74
C THR A 267 6.10 10.73 -15.79
N LEU A 268 5.95 11.36 -14.62
CA LEU A 268 5.61 12.78 -14.46
C LEU A 268 6.78 13.71 -14.83
N VAL A 269 8.03 13.29 -14.61
CA VAL A 269 9.21 14.07 -15.03
C VAL A 269 9.39 14.08 -16.56
N ARG A 270 8.76 13.14 -17.29
CA ARG A 270 8.87 13.03 -18.77
C ARG A 270 7.68 13.58 -19.56
N THR A 271 6.57 13.95 -18.91
CA THR A 271 5.36 14.36 -19.63
C THR A 271 4.72 15.56 -18.95
N GLN A 272 5.28 16.76 -19.16
CA GLN A 272 4.57 18.01 -18.93
C GLN A 272 3.56 18.23 -20.05
N GLN A 273 2.42 17.54 -19.97
CA GLN A 273 1.13 17.91 -20.55
C GLN A 273 0.11 16.83 -20.13
N ASP A 274 -1.01 17.28 -19.56
CA ASP A 274 -2.20 16.52 -19.14
C ASP A 274 -2.20 15.77 -17.78
N GLU A 275 -2.31 16.55 -16.69
CA GLU A 275 -2.61 16.06 -15.33
C GLU A 275 -3.92 15.23 -15.24
N SER A 276 -4.85 15.39 -16.18
CA SER A 276 -6.13 14.65 -16.19
C SER A 276 -6.01 13.22 -16.75
N ASP A 277 -5.01 12.95 -17.59
CA ASP A 277 -4.85 11.64 -18.26
C ASP A 277 -3.89 10.70 -17.53
N SER A 278 -2.95 11.24 -16.74
CA SER A 278 -1.99 10.43 -15.95
C SER A 278 -2.69 9.59 -14.86
N SER A 279 -3.60 10.20 -14.10
CA SER A 279 -4.42 9.49 -13.10
C SER A 279 -5.29 8.39 -13.72
N ARG A 280 -5.79 8.62 -14.95
CA ARG A 280 -6.62 7.66 -15.70
C ARG A 280 -5.79 6.49 -16.23
N PHE A 281 -4.56 6.74 -16.68
CA PHE A 281 -3.64 5.69 -17.14
C PHE A 281 -3.17 4.81 -15.97
N ALA A 282 -2.91 5.44 -14.83
CA ALA A 282 -2.47 4.76 -13.63
C ALA A 282 -3.58 3.83 -13.09
N ILE A 283 -4.83 4.31 -12.93
CA ILE A 283 -5.95 3.48 -12.45
C ILE A 283 -6.18 2.24 -13.34
N LYS A 284 -5.95 2.35 -14.66
CA LYS A 284 -5.99 1.20 -15.60
C LYS A 284 -4.91 0.16 -15.31
N GLN A 285 -3.70 0.58 -14.97
CA GLN A 285 -2.62 -0.34 -14.64
C GLN A 285 -2.90 -1.11 -13.35
N VAL A 286 -3.54 -0.48 -12.35
CA VAL A 286 -3.92 -1.21 -11.14
C VAL A 286 -5.12 -2.08 -11.37
N LEU A 287 -6.16 -1.64 -12.10
CA LEU A 287 -7.27 -2.54 -12.42
C LEU A 287 -6.81 -3.73 -13.27
N SER A 288 -5.93 -3.52 -14.25
CA SER A 288 -5.38 -4.66 -15.01
C SER A 288 -4.49 -5.55 -14.15
N PHE A 289 -3.76 -4.98 -13.18
CA PHE A 289 -2.97 -5.72 -12.20
C PHE A 289 -3.82 -6.47 -11.16
N THR A 290 -4.88 -5.86 -10.61
CA THR A 290 -5.79 -6.51 -9.65
C THR A 290 -6.67 -7.57 -10.33
N LEU A 291 -6.83 -7.49 -11.65
CA LEU A 291 -7.47 -8.54 -12.45
C LEU A 291 -6.51 -9.68 -12.84
N THR A 292 -5.22 -9.63 -12.47
CA THR A 292 -4.30 -10.79 -12.55
C THR A 292 -4.61 -11.80 -11.44
N GLU A 293 -4.02 -13.01 -11.51
CA GLU A 293 -4.17 -14.04 -10.45
C GLU A 293 -3.79 -13.53 -9.05
N GLN A 294 -2.87 -12.56 -8.96
CA GLN A 294 -2.41 -12.01 -7.68
C GLN A 294 -3.49 -11.16 -6.99
N GLY A 295 -4.37 -10.50 -7.75
CA GLY A 295 -5.45 -9.67 -7.21
C GLY A 295 -6.82 -10.37 -7.10
N ALA A 296 -6.85 -11.71 -7.13
CA ALA A 296 -8.08 -12.51 -7.16
C ALA A 296 -9.10 -12.08 -6.09
N PHE A 297 -8.66 -11.75 -4.87
CA PHE A 297 -9.56 -11.28 -3.82
C PHE A 297 -10.26 -9.96 -4.14
N VAL A 298 -9.51 -8.96 -4.65
CA VAL A 298 -10.09 -7.68 -5.06
C VAL A 298 -11.05 -7.88 -6.22
N LYS A 299 -10.69 -8.75 -7.17
CA LYS A 299 -11.56 -9.13 -8.28
C LYS A 299 -12.87 -9.76 -7.78
N ASP A 300 -12.82 -10.70 -6.85
CA ASP A 300 -14.01 -11.34 -6.28
C ASP A 300 -14.91 -10.33 -5.56
N LEU A 301 -14.30 -9.41 -4.80
CA LEU A 301 -15.01 -8.31 -4.15
C LEU A 301 -15.73 -7.42 -5.16
N LEU A 302 -15.04 -7.03 -6.24
CA LEU A 302 -15.59 -6.21 -7.30
C LEU A 302 -16.75 -6.92 -8.02
N LEU A 303 -16.62 -8.22 -8.28
CA LEU A 303 -17.69 -9.01 -8.89
C LEU A 303 -18.95 -9.07 -8.02
N GLN A 304 -18.78 -9.24 -6.71
CA GLN A 304 -19.90 -9.23 -5.77
C GLN A 304 -20.61 -7.87 -5.74
N GLU A 305 -19.85 -6.77 -5.69
CA GLU A 305 -20.42 -5.42 -5.68
C GLU A 305 -21.10 -5.04 -7.01
N ILE A 306 -20.54 -5.48 -8.14
CA ILE A 306 -21.20 -5.36 -9.45
C ILE A 306 -22.52 -6.13 -9.48
N ALA A 307 -22.55 -7.37 -8.94
CA ALA A 307 -23.76 -8.18 -8.89
C ALA A 307 -24.87 -7.50 -8.07
N LYS A 308 -24.57 -7.02 -6.86
CA LYS A 308 -25.51 -6.25 -6.02
C LYS A 308 -26.04 -5.01 -6.75
N GLY A 309 -25.17 -4.32 -7.48
CA GLY A 309 -25.53 -3.19 -8.32
C GLY A 309 -26.50 -3.53 -9.44
N LEU A 310 -26.26 -4.65 -10.14
CA LEU A 310 -27.11 -5.14 -11.21
C LEU A 310 -28.48 -5.58 -10.69
N ASP A 311 -28.54 -6.21 -9.52
CA ASP A 311 -29.79 -6.56 -8.85
C ASP A 311 -30.60 -5.30 -8.51
N ALA A 312 -29.95 -4.28 -7.95
CA ALA A 312 -30.59 -2.99 -7.66
C ALA A 312 -31.11 -2.29 -8.94
N LEU A 313 -30.35 -2.36 -10.04
CA LEU A 313 -30.80 -1.89 -11.35
C LEU A 313 -32.01 -2.67 -11.87
N GLY A 314 -32.03 -3.99 -11.66
CA GLY A 314 -33.17 -4.85 -11.97
C GLY A 314 -34.42 -4.42 -11.21
N VAL A 315 -34.31 -4.20 -9.90
CA VAL A 315 -35.42 -3.72 -9.06
C VAL A 315 -35.91 -2.33 -9.51
N ALA A 316 -34.99 -1.40 -9.76
CA ALA A 316 -35.31 -0.04 -10.20
C ALA A 316 -36.01 0.00 -11.57
N THR A 317 -35.59 -0.86 -12.49
CA THR A 317 -36.22 -0.98 -13.81
C THR A 317 -37.57 -1.66 -13.73
N LEU A 318 -37.74 -2.68 -12.87
CA LEU A 318 -39.02 -3.33 -12.66
C LEU A 318 -40.03 -2.38 -11.99
N SER A 319 -39.62 -1.62 -10.98
CA SER A 319 -40.47 -0.66 -10.27
C SER A 319 -40.93 0.50 -11.16
N SER A 320 -40.05 1.00 -12.04
CA SER A 320 -40.41 2.04 -13.00
C SER A 320 -41.38 1.52 -14.08
N VAL A 321 -41.20 0.29 -14.57
CA VAL A 321 -42.13 -0.33 -15.53
C VAL A 321 -43.49 -0.61 -14.91
N THR A 322 -43.53 -1.15 -13.69
CA THR A 322 -44.79 -1.42 -12.99
C THR A 322 -45.53 -0.13 -12.63
N SER A 323 -44.83 0.93 -12.21
CA SER A 323 -45.41 2.26 -12.01
C SER A 323 -45.98 2.85 -13.30
N ALA A 324 -45.25 2.74 -14.41
CA ALA A 324 -45.71 3.19 -15.73
C ALA A 324 -46.93 2.38 -16.25
N ALA A 325 -47.04 1.10 -15.89
CA ALA A 325 -48.21 0.27 -16.21
C ALA A 325 -49.40 0.57 -15.29
N ALA A 326 -49.16 0.76 -13.99
CA ALA A 326 -50.18 1.07 -12.99
C ALA A 326 -50.84 2.44 -13.22
N SER A 327 -50.07 3.44 -13.66
CA SER A 327 -50.60 4.77 -14.02
C SER A 327 -51.57 4.77 -15.22
N ARG A 328 -51.69 3.64 -15.93
CA ARG A 328 -52.64 3.45 -17.05
C ARG A 328 -53.92 2.73 -16.63
N LEU A 329 -54.04 2.28 -15.39
CA LEU A 329 -55.21 1.58 -14.88
C LEU A 329 -56.09 2.50 -14.00
N PRO A 330 -57.39 2.64 -14.30
CA PRO A 330 -58.30 3.36 -13.41
C PRO A 330 -58.47 2.54 -12.12
N PHE A 331 -58.23 3.18 -10.96
CA PHE A 331 -58.29 2.60 -9.60
C PHE A 331 -57.09 1.77 -9.11
N ALA A 332 -55.92 1.85 -9.74
CA ALA A 332 -54.72 1.26 -9.16
C ALA A 332 -54.27 2.03 -7.89
N PRO A 333 -53.84 1.33 -6.81
CA PRO A 333 -53.20 1.99 -5.67
C PRO A 333 -51.96 2.75 -6.14
N SER A 334 -51.70 3.92 -5.57
CA SER A 334 -50.53 4.73 -5.89
C SER A 334 -49.26 3.87 -5.78
N PRO A 335 -48.45 3.74 -6.84
CA PRO A 335 -47.20 3.03 -6.73
C PRO A 335 -46.28 3.80 -5.78
N SER A 336 -45.64 3.10 -4.85
CA SER A 336 -44.54 3.64 -4.03
C SER A 336 -43.21 3.10 -4.57
N PRO A 337 -42.60 3.68 -5.60
CA PRO A 337 -41.27 3.28 -6.03
C PRO A 337 -40.27 4.21 -5.37
N SER A 338 -40.05 4.08 -4.07
CA SER A 338 -38.84 4.64 -3.47
C SER A 338 -37.82 3.52 -3.45
N LEU A 339 -36.73 3.69 -4.21
CA LEU A 339 -35.53 2.91 -4.01
C LEU A 339 -35.19 2.97 -2.52
N ASN A 340 -34.96 1.83 -1.89
CA ASN A 340 -34.48 1.86 -0.51
C ASN A 340 -33.03 2.38 -0.50
N ASN A 341 -32.59 3.00 0.59
CA ASN A 341 -31.23 3.58 0.70
C ASN A 341 -30.10 2.62 0.30
N GLU A 342 -30.28 1.32 0.53
CA GLU A 342 -29.34 0.27 0.13
C GLU A 342 -29.25 0.11 -1.39
N GLU A 343 -30.39 0.09 -2.09
CA GLU A 343 -30.46 -0.05 -3.55
C GLU A 343 -29.88 1.19 -4.24
N ALA A 344 -30.16 2.39 -3.71
CA ALA A 344 -29.56 3.64 -4.18
C ALA A 344 -28.03 3.63 -4.01
N THR A 345 -27.54 3.11 -2.88
CA THR A 345 -26.10 2.96 -2.62
C THR A 345 -25.45 1.95 -3.56
N ASN A 346 -26.08 0.80 -3.79
CA ASN A 346 -25.59 -0.24 -4.70
C ASN A 346 -25.56 0.25 -6.16
N LEU A 347 -26.56 1.02 -6.60
CA LEU A 347 -26.58 1.66 -7.92
C LEU A 347 -25.47 2.69 -8.09
N ARG A 348 -25.25 3.54 -7.07
CA ARG A 348 -24.15 4.51 -7.07
C ARG A 348 -22.79 3.82 -7.14
N ASN A 349 -22.61 2.77 -6.35
CA ASN A 349 -21.39 1.96 -6.34
C ASN A 349 -21.18 1.29 -7.71
N LEU A 350 -22.21 0.69 -8.30
CA LEU A 350 -22.16 0.12 -9.65
C LEU A 350 -21.72 1.15 -10.68
N TYR A 351 -22.35 2.33 -10.68
CA TYR A 351 -22.02 3.38 -11.64
C TYR A 351 -20.56 3.79 -11.55
N ARG A 352 -20.04 4.00 -10.34
CA ARG A 352 -18.63 4.37 -10.15
C ARG A 352 -17.66 3.22 -10.44
N LEU A 353 -18.00 1.97 -10.11
CA LEU A 353 -17.22 0.80 -10.51
C LEU A 353 -17.16 0.67 -12.03
N LEU A 354 -18.29 0.86 -12.72
CA LEU A 354 -18.33 0.90 -14.17
C LEU A 354 -17.51 2.06 -14.72
N LEU A 355 -17.48 3.24 -14.09
CA LEU A 355 -16.60 4.33 -14.51
C LEU A 355 -15.11 3.99 -14.34
N LEU A 356 -14.75 3.27 -13.28
CA LEU A 356 -13.37 2.79 -13.06
C LEU A 356 -12.96 1.79 -14.14
N VAL A 357 -13.88 0.93 -14.59
CA VAL A 357 -13.63 -0.11 -15.62
C VAL A 357 -13.74 0.44 -17.04
N ALA A 358 -14.80 1.18 -17.37
CA ALA A 358 -15.17 1.65 -18.70
C ALA A 358 -14.32 2.82 -19.22
N LYS A 359 -13.56 3.50 -18.35
CA LYS A 359 -12.53 4.47 -18.79
C LYS A 359 -11.33 3.82 -19.50
N THR A 360 -11.36 2.51 -19.80
CA THR A 360 -10.42 1.80 -20.68
C THR A 360 -10.56 2.28 -22.14
N PRO A 361 -9.47 2.62 -22.86
CA PRO A 361 -9.58 2.85 -24.29
C PRO A 361 -9.72 1.47 -24.94
N GLN A 362 -10.86 1.20 -25.58
CA GLN A 362 -10.85 0.21 -26.64
C GLN A 362 -9.81 0.65 -27.65
N LYS A 363 -8.87 -0.26 -27.96
CA LYS A 363 -8.03 -0.18 -29.14
C LYS A 363 -8.97 0.04 -30.33
N GLU A 364 -8.79 1.15 -31.05
CA GLU A 364 -9.47 1.39 -32.32
C GLU A 364 -9.24 0.19 -33.23
N ASN A 365 -10.25 -0.67 -33.34
CA ASN A 365 -10.46 -1.47 -34.52
C ASN A 365 -11.87 -1.14 -34.98
N SER A 366 -11.91 -0.51 -36.14
CA SER A 366 -13.10 0.00 -36.78
C SER A 366 -14.05 -1.15 -37.17
N SER A 367 -15.32 -0.74 -37.21
CA SER A 367 -16.43 -1.36 -37.93
C SER A 367 -17.17 -2.52 -37.25
N ARG A 368 -18.46 -2.25 -37.02
CA ARG A 368 -19.56 -3.17 -36.69
C ARG A 368 -19.46 -3.82 -35.32
N VAL A 369 -20.12 -3.19 -34.35
CA VAL A 369 -21.23 -3.74 -33.56
C VAL A 369 -21.41 -2.81 -32.37
N SER A 370 -22.55 -2.11 -32.30
CA SER A 370 -23.35 -1.98 -31.06
C SER A 370 -24.47 -0.96 -31.24
N LYS A 371 -25.63 -1.47 -31.65
CA LYS A 371 -26.94 -0.89 -31.33
C LYS A 371 -27.39 -1.34 -29.93
N THR A 372 -26.45 -1.57 -29.02
CA THR A 372 -26.66 -2.29 -27.77
C THR A 372 -26.11 -1.48 -26.60
N PHE A 373 -27.05 -1.14 -25.71
CA PHE A 373 -26.86 -0.70 -24.33
C PHE A 373 -26.42 0.74 -24.08
N ASN A 374 -27.39 1.64 -24.24
CA ASN A 374 -27.44 2.97 -23.63
C ASN A 374 -27.73 2.87 -22.10
N ILE A 375 -26.83 2.21 -21.36
CA ILE A 375 -26.88 2.10 -19.88
C ILE A 375 -26.43 3.43 -19.23
N HIS A 376 -25.58 4.18 -19.94
CA HIS A 376 -24.93 5.38 -19.43
C HIS A 376 -25.90 6.55 -19.19
N GLU A 377 -26.87 6.79 -20.08
CA GLU A 377 -27.91 7.81 -19.86
C GLU A 377 -28.93 7.38 -18.79
N ARG A 378 -29.27 6.09 -18.72
CA ARG A 378 -30.27 5.58 -17.77
C ARG A 378 -29.78 5.59 -16.31
N LEU A 379 -28.51 5.23 -16.06
CA LEU A 379 -27.93 5.29 -14.72
C LEU A 379 -27.78 6.74 -14.23
N SER A 380 -27.35 7.65 -15.11
CA SER A 380 -27.23 9.08 -14.78
C SER A 380 -28.60 9.73 -14.51
N MET A 381 -29.66 9.36 -15.24
CA MET A 381 -31.02 9.84 -14.97
C MET A 381 -31.60 9.29 -13.67
N MET A 382 -31.25 8.07 -13.25
CA MET A 382 -31.77 7.45 -12.01
C MET A 382 -31.11 8.00 -10.74
N ILE A 383 -29.89 8.54 -10.82
CA ILE A 383 -29.16 9.12 -9.67
C ILE A 383 -29.59 10.57 -9.39
N TYR A 384 -30.17 11.28 -10.38
CA TYR A 384 -30.55 12.70 -10.28
C TYR A 384 -32.04 12.95 -9.96
N VAL A 385 -32.78 11.91 -9.54
CA VAL A 385 -34.15 12.04 -9.02
C VAL A 385 -34.16 11.66 -7.55
N GLU A 386 -33.39 12.39 -6.72
CA GLU A 386 -33.61 12.59 -5.28
C GLU A 386 -33.17 14.00 -4.89
#